data_AF-A0A8C8W8J1-F1
#
_entry.id   AF-A0A8C8W8J1-F1
#
_cell.length_a   1.000
_cell.length_b   1.000
_cell.length_c   1.000
_cell.angle_alpha   90.00
_cell.angle_beta   90.00
_cell.angle_gamma   90.00
#
_symmetry.space_group_name_H-M   'P 1'
#
loop_
_entity.id
_entity.type
_entity.pdbx_description
1 polymer ?
#
loop_
_entity_poly.entity_id
_entity_poly.type
_entity_poly.pdbx_seq_one_letter_code
_entity_poly.pdbx_strand_id
1 'polypeptide(L)' 'MGYMMAKKHLEINPYHLIVGPLRQKAEADKSDKAVKDLVVLLFETALLSSGFSLEDPQTHSNHYLPHDQTRPGY' A
#
# COMPACT_ATOMS: atom_id res chain seq x y z
N MET A 1 19.95 9.61 -16.63
CA MET A 1 18.78 10.45 -16.95
C MET A 1 17.90 10.47 -15.71
N GLY A 2 17.97 11.53 -14.90
CA GLY A 2 17.28 11.58 -13.61
C GLY A 2 15.78 11.46 -13.82
N TYR A 3 15.20 10.36 -13.36
CA TYR A 3 13.77 10.10 -13.38
C TYR A 3 13.08 11.21 -12.58
N MET A 4 12.58 12.25 -13.25
CA MET A 4 11.62 13.16 -12.66
C MET A 4 10.30 12.39 -12.54
N MET A 5 10.19 11.54 -11.53
CA MET A 5 8.92 10.97 -11.11
C MET A 5 8.05 12.13 -10.64
N ALA A 6 7.06 12.51 -11.43
CA ALA A 6 6.03 13.44 -10.98
C ALA A 6 5.36 12.83 -9.74
N LYS A 7 5.21 13.61 -8.66
CA LYS A 7 4.51 13.17 -7.45
C LYS A 7 3.07 12.80 -7.83
N LYS A 8 2.70 11.54 -7.63
CA LYS A 8 1.34 11.07 -7.90
C LYS A 8 0.42 11.45 -6.75
N HIS A 9 -0.77 11.95 -7.06
CA HIS A 9 -1.79 12.27 -6.07
C HIS A 9 -2.66 11.04 -5.82
N LEU A 10 -2.78 10.63 -4.56
CA LEU A 10 -3.75 9.62 -4.13
C LEU A 10 -5.00 10.33 -3.62
N GLU A 11 -6.11 10.19 -4.35
CA GLU A 11 -7.40 10.68 -3.89
C GLU A 11 -8.08 9.63 -3.00
N ILE A 12 -8.49 10.03 -1.80
CA ILE A 12 -9.13 9.14 -0.83
C ILE A 12 -10.59 9.56 -0.65
N ASN A 13 -11.51 8.59 -0.76
CA ASN A 13 -12.91 8.81 -0.41
C ASN A 13 -13.09 8.72 1.12
N PRO A 14 -13.39 9.83 1.83
CA PRO A 14 -13.53 9.83 3.29
C PRO A 14 -14.74 9.03 3.80
N TYR A 15 -15.72 8.74 2.93
CA TYR A 15 -16.92 7.96 3.28
C TYR A 15 -16.70 6.45 3.17
N HIS A 16 -15.55 5.99 2.68
CA HIS A 16 -15.26 4.57 2.60
C HIS A 16 -14.99 3.99 4.00
N LEU A 17 -15.59 2.83 4.29
CA LEU A 17 -15.58 2.20 5.61
C LEU A 17 -14.18 1.91 6.16
N ILE A 18 -13.16 1.81 5.29
CA ILE A 18 -11.76 1.58 5.72
C ILE A 18 -11.08 2.85 6.24
N VAL A 19 -11.47 4.05 5.77
CA VAL A 19 -10.72 5.29 6.01
C VAL A 19 -10.88 5.78 7.45
N GLY A 20 -12.10 5.73 7.98
CA GLY A 20 -12.38 6.13 9.37
C GLY A 20 -11.60 5.32 10.41
N PRO A 21 -11.68 3.97 10.40
CA PRO A 21 -10.90 3.13 11.30
C PRO A 21 -9.39 3.24 11.09
N LEU A 22 -8.93 3.34 9.84
CA LEU A 22 -7.51 3.48 9.53
C LEU A 22 -6.94 4.80 10.07
N ARG A 23 -7.69 5.90 9.98
CA ARG A 23 -7.31 7.18 10.60
C ARG A 23 -7.20 7.05 12.12
N GLN A 24 -8.21 6.49 12.77
CA GLN A 24 -8.20 6.32 14.23
C GLN A 24 -7.00 5.47 14.71
N LYS A 25 -6.69 4.39 13.99
CA LYS A 25 -5.51 3.56 14.28
C LYS A 25 -4.20 4.32 14.11
N ALA A 26 -4.06 5.07 13.02
CA ALA A 26 -2.87 5.90 12.77
C ALA A 26 -2.70 7.03 13.80
N GLU A 27 -3.81 7.61 14.29
CA GLU A 27 -3.81 8.62 15.35
C GLU A 27 -3.43 8.02 16.71
N ALA A 28 -3.89 6.80 17.01
CA ALA A 28 -3.58 6.09 18.24
C ALA A 28 -2.13 5.60 18.29
N ASP A 29 -1.59 5.08 17.18
CA ASP A 29 -0.20 4.65 17.06
C ASP A 29 0.38 4.94 15.67
N LYS A 30 1.22 5.98 15.59
CA LYS A 30 1.94 6.36 14.36
C LYS A 30 3.06 5.40 14.00
N SER A 31 3.45 4.51 14.92
CA SER A 31 4.52 3.53 14.71
C SER A 31 4.01 2.16 14.27
N ASP A 32 2.69 1.93 14.31
CA ASP A 32 2.06 0.65 13.94
C ASP A 32 2.45 0.24 12.51
N LYS A 33 3.22 -0.85 12.44
CA LYS A 33 3.70 -1.42 11.18
C LYS A 33 2.55 -1.91 10.31
N ALA A 34 1.50 -2.51 10.90
CA ALA A 34 0.37 -3.03 10.15
C ALA A 34 -0.44 -1.90 9.48
N VAL A 35 -0.58 -0.77 10.15
CA VAL A 35 -1.23 0.43 9.57
C VAL A 35 -0.41 0.97 8.40
N LYS A 36 0.92 1.08 8.56
CA LYS A 36 1.81 1.54 7.49
C LYS A 36 1.78 0.61 6.28
N ASP A 37 1.89 -0.70 6.50
CA ASP A 37 1.84 -1.71 5.45
C ASP A 37 0.50 -1.66 4.70
N LEU A 38 -0.62 -1.50 5.40
CA LEU A 38 -1.94 -1.40 4.78
C LEU A 38 -2.09 -0.12 3.92
N VAL A 39 -1.53 1.01 4.36
CA VAL A 39 -1.55 2.26 3.58
C VAL A 39 -0.70 2.14 2.32
N VAL A 40 0.49 1.54 2.42
CA VAL A 40 1.35 1.27 1.26
C VAL A 40 0.64 0.36 0.26
N LEU A 41 0.03 -0.72 0.75
CA LEU A 41 -0.74 -1.65 -0.07
C LEU A 41 -1.87 -0.94 -0.82
N LEU A 42 -2.68 -0.13 -0.13
CA LEU A 42 -3.77 0.65 -0.73
C LEU A 42 -3.26 1.60 -1.83
N PHE A 43 -2.10 2.24 -1.60
CA PHE A 43 -1.49 3.14 -2.58
C PHE A 43 -1.01 2.37 -3.82
N GLU A 44 -0.33 1.25 -3.65
CA GLU A 44 0.16 0.43 -4.77
C GLU A 44 -1.00 -0.18 -5.58
N THR A 45 -2.06 -0.64 -4.92
CA THR A 45 -3.28 -1.09 -5.61
C THR A 45 -3.94 0.05 -6.40
N ALA A 46 -4.02 1.26 -5.82
CA ALA A 46 -4.57 2.41 -6.50
C ALA A 46 -3.71 2.84 -7.71
N LEU A 47 -2.39 2.71 -7.61
CA LEU A 47 -1.47 2.95 -8.73
C LEU A 47 -1.73 1.98 -9.88
N LEU A 48 -1.79 0.67 -9.59
CA LEU A 48 -2.10 -0.36 -10.58
C LEU A 48 -3.46 -0.11 -11.24
N SER A 49 -4.49 0.19 -10.44
CA SER A 49 -5.84 0.48 -10.95
C SER A 49 -5.88 1.75 -11.82
N SER A 50 -4.98 2.70 -11.59
CA SER A 50 -4.86 3.93 -12.36
C SER A 50 -3.99 3.77 -13.62
N GLY A 51 -3.53 2.55 -13.92
CA GLY A 51 -2.68 2.26 -15.09
C GLY A 51 -1.21 2.61 -14.92
N PHE A 52 -0.75 2.84 -13.69
CA PHE A 52 0.66 3.07 -13.40
C PHE A 52 1.39 1.76 -13.06
N SER A 53 2.62 1.64 -13.52
CA SER A 53 3.53 0.58 -13.09
C SER A 53 4.00 0.81 -11.66
N LEU A 54 4.19 -0.30 -10.94
CA LEU A 54 4.89 -0.32 -9.65
C LEU A 54 6.40 -0.14 -9.86
N GLU A 55 7.06 0.49 -8.89
CA GLU A 55 8.50 0.68 -8.90
C GLU A 55 9.24 -0.62 -8.51
N ASP A 56 8.68 -1.36 -7.55
CA ASP A 56 9.17 -2.67 -7.11
C ASP A 56 7.99 -3.67 -6.92
N PRO A 57 7.70 -4.54 -7.90
CA PRO A 57 6.59 -5.48 -7.82
C PRO A 57 6.81 -6.63 -6.83
N GLN A 58 8.05 -6.90 -6.41
CA GLN A 58 8.34 -7.94 -5.41
C GLN A 58 7.94 -7.48 -4.01
N THR A 59 8.17 -6.21 -3.68
CA THR A 59 7.77 -5.59 -2.42
C THR A 59 6.25 -5.61 -2.26
N HIS A 60 5.51 -5.26 -3.31
CA HIS A 60 4.05 -5.32 -3.34
C HIS A 60 3.51 -6.75 -3.06
N SER A 61 4.14 -7.76 -3.66
CA SER A 61 3.79 -9.16 -3.42
C SER A 61 4.01 -9.56 -1.96
N ASN A 62 5.05 -9.03 -1.33
CA ASN A 62 5.38 -9.30 0.08
C ASN A 62 4.42 -8.60 1.07
N HIS A 63 3.77 -7.51 0.65
CA HIS A 63 2.68 -6.89 1.41
C HIS A 63 1.35 -7.64 1.29
N TYR A 64 1.10 -8.28 0.14
CA TYR A 64 -0.07 -9.13 -0.06
C TYR A 64 0.06 -10.52 0.57
N LEU A 65 1.26 -11.10 0.56
CA LEU A 65 1.51 -12.45 1.05
C LEU A 65 2.04 -12.41 2.49
N PRO A 66 1.34 -13.03 3.47
CA PRO A 66 1.93 -13.22 4.78
C PRO A 66 3.18 -14.10 4.66
N HIS A 67 4.20 -13.77 5.47
CA HIS A 67 5.54 -14.39 5.51
C HIS A 67 5.57 -15.92 5.72
N ASP A 68 4.41 -16.57 5.84
CA ASP A 68 4.20 -18.01 6.07
C ASP A 68 3.88 -18.80 4.78
N GLN A 69 3.67 -18.13 3.63
CA GLN A 69 3.27 -18.78 2.38
C GLN A 69 4.35 -18.87 1.28
N THR A 70 5.63 -18.74 1.63
CA THR A 70 6.70 -19.26 0.75
C THR A 70 6.79 -20.77 0.89
N ARG A 71 5.81 -21.51 0.36
CA ARG A 71 5.98 -22.93 0.07
C ARG A 71 6.74 -23.04 -1.26
N PRO A 72 7.98 -23.55 -1.29
CA PRO A 72 8.62 -23.87 -2.55
C PRO A 72 7.99 -25.16 -3.07
N GLY A 73 7.46 -25.11 -4.30
CA GLY A 73 6.87 -26.26 -4.95
C GLY A 73 5.85 -25.85 -6.01
N TYR A 74 6.30 -25.23 -7.09
CA TYR A 74 6.66 -25.92 -8.34
C TYR A 74 7.87 -25.20 -8.95
#